data_AF-A0A212F4Y0-F1
#
_entry.id   AF-A0A212F4Y0-F1
#
_cell.length_a   1.000
_cell.length_b   1.000
_cell.length_c   1.000
_cell.angle_alpha   90.00
_cell.angle_beta   90.00
_cell.angle_gamma   90.00
#
_symmetry.space_group_name_H-M   'P 1'
#
loop_
_entity.id
_entity.type
_entity.pdbx_description
1 polymer ?
#
loop_
_entity_poly.entity_id
_entity_poly.type
_entity_poly.pdbx_seq_one_letter_code
_entity_poly.pdbx_strand_id
1 'polypeptide(L)'
;MEGKDSTPKLEDIDHESDNSQNIQSTNESSPTSSPTKVCPETPIKRGINRSRVRRRFPWSDGNRPKDKYKLKYIYERLLNRTAVNPHRAENDCLLALECAAALSKQFVKWVDQNNCLFSRIHPMTVGVPLHQA
;
A
#
# COMPACT_ATOMS: atom_id res chain seq x y z
N MET A 1 -64.32 -14.48 21.90
CA MET A 1 -63.84 -14.52 20.51
C MET A 1 -62.51 -13.80 20.49
N GLU A 2 -61.43 -14.55 20.72
CA GLU A 2 -60.07 -14.03 20.74
C GLU A 2 -59.55 -13.99 19.30
N GLY A 3 -59.35 -12.78 18.78
CA GLY A 3 -58.68 -12.57 17.50
C GLY A 3 -57.17 -12.73 17.70
N LYS A 4 -56.60 -13.81 17.15
CA LYS A 4 -55.16 -14.00 17.05
C LYS A 4 -54.66 -13.26 15.82
N ASP A 5 -54.11 -12.07 16.00
CA ASP A 5 -53.31 -11.42 14.96
C ASP A 5 -51.92 -12.05 14.95
N SER A 6 -51.68 -12.86 13.93
CA SER A 6 -50.40 -13.43 13.57
C SER A 6 -49.55 -12.38 12.85
N THR A 7 -48.56 -11.82 13.52
CA THR A 7 -47.48 -11.07 12.87
C THR A 7 -46.55 -12.05 12.14
N PRO A 8 -46.19 -11.81 10.87
CA PRO A 8 -45.19 -12.63 10.20
C PRO A 8 -43.81 -12.29 10.78
N LYS A 9 -43.05 -13.33 11.15
CA LYS A 9 -41.63 -13.21 11.45
C LYS A 9 -40.92 -12.72 10.20
N LEU A 10 -40.21 -11.59 10.31
CA LEU A 10 -39.17 -11.21 9.38
C LEU A 10 -38.06 -12.26 9.48
N GLU A 11 -37.96 -13.11 8.46
CA GLU A 11 -36.78 -13.94 8.23
C GLU A 11 -35.71 -13.01 7.65
N ASP A 12 -34.63 -12.81 8.42
CA ASP A 12 -33.44 -12.12 7.93
C ASP A 12 -32.84 -12.98 6.80
N ILE A 13 -32.96 -12.50 5.57
CA ILE A 13 -32.38 -13.15 4.39
C ILE A 13 -30.89 -12.81 4.38
N ASP A 14 -30.06 -13.75 4.83
CA ASP A 14 -28.61 -13.72 4.71
C ASP A 14 -28.23 -13.73 3.20
N HIS A 15 -28.01 -12.56 2.62
CA HIS A 15 -27.65 -12.42 1.19
C HIS A 15 -26.25 -11.84 0.93
N GLU A 16 -25.38 -11.77 1.95
CA GLU A 16 -24.05 -11.16 1.82
C GLU A 16 -22.85 -12.09 2.10
N SER A 17 -23.05 -13.36 2.43
CA SER A 17 -21.93 -14.30 2.66
C SER A 17 -21.25 -14.76 1.36
N ASP A 18 -22.03 -15.10 0.33
CA ASP A 18 -21.46 -15.77 -0.84
C ASP A 18 -20.65 -14.82 -1.74
N ASN A 19 -21.05 -13.55 -1.82
CA ASN A 19 -20.34 -12.55 -2.61
C ASN A 19 -19.00 -12.16 -1.96
N SER A 20 -18.96 -12.05 -0.63
CA SER A 20 -17.73 -11.72 0.11
C SER A 20 -16.72 -12.86 0.07
N GLN A 21 -17.17 -14.12 0.16
CA GLN A 21 -16.29 -15.28 0.01
C GLN A 21 -15.68 -15.38 -1.39
N ASN A 22 -16.41 -15.02 -2.45
CA ASN A 22 -15.89 -15.06 -3.82
C ASN A 22 -14.81 -13.98 -4.06
N ILE A 23 -15.01 -12.76 -3.54
CA ILE A 23 -14.02 -11.67 -3.60
C ILE A 23 -12.75 -12.02 -2.81
N GLN A 24 -12.90 -12.70 -1.67
CA GLN A 24 -11.78 -13.18 -0.86
C GLN A 24 -11.03 -14.32 -1.56
N SER A 25 -11.74 -15.30 -2.13
CA SER A 25 -11.15 -16.42 -2.88
C SER A 25 -10.28 -15.96 -4.05
N THR A 26 -10.72 -14.92 -4.74
CA THR A 26 -10.02 -14.35 -5.90
C THR A 26 -8.81 -13.50 -5.51
N ASN A 27 -8.81 -12.87 -4.33
CA ASN A 27 -7.69 -12.04 -3.85
C ASN A 27 -6.61 -12.84 -3.10
N GLU A 28 -6.97 -13.97 -2.47
CA GLU A 28 -6.04 -14.85 -1.76
C GLU A 28 -5.32 -15.83 -2.71
N SER A 29 -5.85 -15.99 -3.92
CA SER A 29 -5.20 -16.70 -5.02
C SER A 29 -4.05 -15.88 -5.59
N SER A 30 -2.98 -15.72 -4.81
CA SER A 30 -1.70 -15.25 -5.33
C SER A 30 -1.29 -16.15 -6.51
N PRO A 31 -0.90 -15.61 -7.68
CA PRO A 31 -0.50 -16.44 -8.80
C PRO A 31 0.62 -17.36 -8.35
N THR A 32 0.42 -18.68 -8.53
CA THR A 32 1.40 -19.69 -8.17
C THR A 32 2.70 -19.34 -8.89
N SER A 33 3.75 -19.02 -8.13
CA SER A 33 5.07 -18.72 -8.68
C SER A 33 5.58 -19.96 -9.40
N SER A 34 5.34 -20.03 -10.71
CA SER A 34 6.11 -20.95 -11.54
C SER A 34 7.58 -20.55 -11.42
N PRO A 35 8.51 -21.50 -11.24
CA PRO A 35 9.92 -21.17 -11.26
C PRO A 35 10.21 -20.53 -12.60
N THR A 36 10.55 -19.24 -12.59
CA THR A 36 11.00 -18.51 -13.75
C THR A 36 12.11 -19.34 -14.38
N LYS A 37 11.87 -19.87 -15.59
CA LYS A 37 12.97 -20.39 -16.41
C LYS A 37 13.93 -19.22 -16.56
N VAL A 38 15.07 -19.34 -15.88
CA VAL A 38 16.15 -18.35 -15.89
C VAL A 38 16.36 -17.95 -17.34
N CYS A 39 16.09 -16.68 -17.66
CA CYS A 39 16.42 -16.15 -18.98
C CYS A 39 17.88 -16.52 -19.25
N PRO A 40 18.23 -17.11 -20.41
CA PRO A 40 19.63 -17.34 -20.73
C PRO A 40 20.36 -16.02 -20.53
N GLU A 41 21.38 -16.06 -19.67
CA GLU A 41 22.13 -14.89 -19.22
C GLU A 41 22.43 -14.03 -20.45
N THR A 42 21.74 -12.89 -20.56
CA THR A 42 22.07 -11.91 -21.61
C THR A 42 23.55 -11.59 -21.42
N PRO A 43 24.39 -11.62 -22.48
CA PRO A 43 25.82 -11.39 -22.33
C PRO A 43 26.02 -10.09 -21.56
N ILE A 44 26.55 -10.20 -20.35
CA ILE A 44 26.86 -9.05 -19.52
C ILE A 44 27.86 -8.23 -20.33
N LYS A 45 27.39 -7.17 -20.99
CA LYS A 45 28.25 -6.17 -21.63
C LYS A 45 29.03 -5.47 -20.52
N ARG A 46 30.14 -6.10 -20.10
CA ARG A 46 31.14 -5.54 -19.19
C ARG A 46 31.78 -4.37 -19.92
N GLY A 47 31.24 -3.17 -19.75
CA GLY A 47 31.79 -1.99 -20.43
C GLY A 47 30.92 -0.75 -20.44
N ILE A 48 29.64 -0.83 -20.10
CA ILE A 48 28.84 0.39 -19.93
C ILE A 48 29.04 0.84 -18.48
N ASN A 49 29.71 1.98 -18.29
CA ASN A 49 29.70 2.73 -17.05
C ASN A 49 28.23 3.08 -16.73
N ARG A 50 27.51 2.14 -16.10
CA ARG A 50 26.16 2.41 -15.59
C ARG A 50 26.36 3.48 -14.54
N SER A 51 25.97 4.72 -14.85
CA SER A 51 25.92 5.76 -13.85
C SER A 51 25.12 5.18 -12.69
N ARG A 52 25.72 5.15 -11.49
CA ARG A 52 25.00 4.64 -10.32
C ARG A 52 23.71 5.46 -10.25
N VAL A 53 22.57 4.81 -10.43
CA VAL A 53 21.27 5.44 -10.26
C VAL A 53 21.22 5.92 -8.81
N ARG A 54 21.54 7.20 -8.60
CA ARG A 54 21.44 7.82 -7.29
C ARG A 54 19.98 8.19 -7.13
N ARG A 55 19.28 7.47 -6.25
CA ARG A 55 17.98 7.91 -5.74
C ARG A 55 18.19 9.30 -5.14
N ARG A 56 17.76 10.34 -5.85
CA ARG A 56 17.85 11.72 -5.37
C ARG A 56 16.81 11.90 -4.28
N PHE A 57 17.25 11.76 -3.04
CA PHE A 57 16.45 12.25 -1.93
C PHE A 57 16.39 13.78 -2.00
N PRO A 58 15.32 14.43 -1.51
CA PRO A 58 15.20 15.89 -1.53
C PRO A 58 16.39 16.62 -0.86
N TRP A 59 17.11 15.95 0.05
CA TRP A 59 18.32 16.45 0.70
C TRP A 59 19.63 15.98 0.04
N SER A 60 19.59 15.42 -1.17
CA SER A 60 20.79 14.91 -1.83
C SER A 60 21.76 16.00 -2.29
N ASP A 61 21.26 17.23 -2.47
CA ASP A 61 22.03 18.40 -2.87
C ASP A 61 22.18 19.43 -1.73
N GLY A 62 21.84 19.05 -0.48
CA GLY A 62 21.85 19.94 0.68
C GLY A 62 22.20 19.25 2.01
N ASN A 63 21.94 19.93 3.13
CA ASN A 63 22.21 19.38 4.46
C ASN A 63 21.25 18.23 4.76
N ARG A 64 21.80 17.05 4.96
CA ARG A 64 21.05 15.88 5.40
C ARG A 64 20.38 16.19 6.75
N PRO A 65 19.07 15.92 6.91
CA PRO A 65 18.42 16.04 8.19
C PRO A 65 19.13 15.18 9.24
N LYS A 66 19.28 15.72 10.46
CA LYS A 66 19.85 14.96 11.59
C LYS A 66 18.98 13.74 11.92
N ASP A 67 17.67 13.93 11.80
CA ASP A 67 16.68 12.92 12.10
C ASP A 67 16.48 11.91 10.97
N LYS A 68 16.07 10.71 11.36
CA LYS A 68 15.62 9.66 10.43
C LYS A 68 14.13 9.85 10.14
N TYR A 69 13.78 9.76 8.86
CA TYR A 69 12.41 9.92 8.33
C TYR A 69 11.84 8.63 7.71
N LYS A 70 12.34 7.45 8.12
CA LYS A 70 11.61 6.20 7.82
C LYS A 70 10.35 6.17 8.70
N LEU A 71 9.26 5.57 8.21
CA LEU A 71 7.97 5.52 8.89
C LEU A 71 8.09 5.08 10.36
N LYS A 72 8.79 3.97 10.63
CA LYS A 72 9.08 3.49 12.00
C LYS A 72 9.62 4.59 12.92
N TYR A 73 10.61 5.36 12.48
CA TYR A 73 11.25 6.39 13.32
C TYR A 73 10.36 7.63 13.50
N ILE A 74 9.52 7.95 12.51
CA ILE A 74 8.54 9.03 12.64
C ILE A 74 7.49 8.65 13.67
N TYR A 75 6.94 7.44 13.56
CA TYR A 75 5.96 6.89 14.48
C TYR A 75 6.48 6.88 15.93
N GLU A 76 7.67 6.30 16.15
CA GLU A 76 8.29 6.21 17.47
C GLU A 76 8.52 7.59 18.10
N ARG A 77 8.93 8.59 17.31
CA ARG A 77 9.17 9.96 17.78
C ARG A 77 7.87 10.73 18.06
N LEU A 78 6.83 10.49 17.28
CA LEU A 78 5.58 11.25 17.38
C LEU A 78 4.68 10.72 18.50
N LEU A 79 4.61 9.40 18.66
CA LEU A 79 3.70 8.74 19.59
C LEU A 79 4.40 8.17 20.83
N ASN A 80 5.74 8.19 20.87
CA ASN A 80 6.55 7.59 21.94
C ASN A 80 6.22 6.10 22.19
N ARG A 81 5.90 5.37 21.11
CA ARG A 81 5.55 3.94 21.12
C ARG A 81 6.41 3.19 20.11
N THR A 82 6.79 1.95 20.43
CA THR A 82 7.54 1.10 19.51
C THR A 82 6.66 0.66 18.34
N ALA A 83 7.19 0.70 17.11
CA ALA A 83 6.49 0.14 15.96
C ALA A 83 6.49 -1.40 16.02
N VAL A 84 5.31 -2.01 16.08
CA VAL A 84 5.15 -3.48 16.15
C VAL A 84 5.01 -4.05 14.74
N ASN A 85 5.77 -5.11 14.43
CA ASN A 85 5.72 -5.83 13.15
C ASN A 85 5.70 -4.91 11.90
N PRO A 86 6.66 -3.97 11.76
CA PRO A 86 6.85 -3.27 10.50
C PRO A 86 7.13 -4.30 9.40
N HIS A 87 6.84 -3.99 8.13
CA HIS A 87 7.00 -4.85 6.92
C HIS A 87 5.76 -5.57 6.41
N ARG A 88 4.65 -5.61 7.17
CA ARG A 88 3.34 -5.97 6.60
C ARG A 88 2.67 -4.73 6.04
N ALA A 89 2.10 -4.82 4.84
CA ALA A 89 1.44 -3.69 4.18
C ALA A 89 0.34 -3.08 5.07
N GLU A 90 -0.48 -3.93 5.70
CA GLU A 90 -1.52 -3.52 6.65
C GLU A 90 -0.94 -2.71 7.81
N ASN A 91 0.10 -3.24 8.47
CA ASN A 91 0.73 -2.57 9.61
C ASN A 91 1.37 -1.25 9.19
N ASP A 92 2.01 -1.20 8.02
CA ASP A 92 2.59 0.05 7.49
C ASP A 92 1.49 1.09 7.23
N CYS A 93 0.31 0.68 6.74
CA CYS A 93 -0.85 1.56 6.59
C CYS A 93 -1.38 2.07 7.95
N LEU A 94 -1.49 1.20 8.95
CA LEU A 94 -1.93 1.58 10.31
C LEU A 94 -0.96 2.58 10.94
N LEU A 95 0.35 2.32 10.87
CA LEU A 95 1.38 3.23 11.38
C LEU A 95 1.31 4.61 10.69
N ALA A 96 1.08 4.64 9.37
CA ALA A 96 0.93 5.88 8.62
C ALA A 96 -0.34 6.64 9.03
N LEU A 97 -1.46 5.93 9.21
CA LEU A 97 -2.74 6.51 9.64
C LEU A 97 -2.63 7.11 11.04
N GLU A 98 -2.02 6.40 12.00
CA GLU A 98 -1.81 6.91 13.34
C GLU A 98 -0.93 8.17 13.36
N CYS A 99 0.12 8.20 12.52
CA CYS A 99 0.94 9.39 12.36
C CYS A 99 0.13 10.59 11.82
N ALA A 100 -0.71 10.35 10.81
CA ALA A 100 -1.57 11.39 10.24
C ALA A 100 -2.59 11.89 11.28
N ALA A 101 -3.20 11.00 12.05
CA ALA A 101 -4.15 11.32 13.10
C ALA A 101 -3.50 12.16 14.22
N ALA A 102 -2.28 11.81 14.65
CA ALA A 102 -1.55 12.56 15.67
C ALA A 102 -1.19 13.99 15.21
N LEU A 103 -0.86 14.20 13.93
CA LEU A 103 -0.59 15.53 13.36
C LEU A 103 -1.87 16.32 13.04
N SER A 104 -2.99 15.62 12.80
CA SER A 104 -4.32 16.15 12.54
C SER A 104 -4.34 17.38 11.60
N LYS A 105 -4.59 18.57 12.13
CA LYS A 105 -4.76 19.82 11.38
C LYS A 105 -3.53 20.19 10.56
N GLN A 106 -2.32 19.93 11.08
CA GLN A 106 -1.08 20.25 10.35
C GLN A 106 -0.93 19.38 9.12
N PHE A 107 -1.27 18.09 9.24
CA PHE A 107 -1.23 17.15 8.14
C PHE A 107 -2.24 17.53 7.05
N VAL A 108 -3.50 17.78 7.42
CA VAL A 108 -4.55 18.16 6.46
C VAL A 108 -4.16 19.42 5.70
N LYS A 109 -3.74 20.48 6.40
CA LYS A 109 -3.30 21.74 5.77
C LYS A 109 -2.16 21.52 4.78
N TRP A 110 -1.20 20.65 5.12
CA TRP A 110 -0.08 20.37 4.23
C TRP A 110 -0.53 19.58 2.99
N VAL A 111 -1.40 18.57 3.15
CA VAL A 111 -1.95 17.78 2.04
C VAL A 111 -2.75 18.64 1.07
N ASP A 112 -3.59 19.55 1.58
CA ASP A 112 -4.38 20.46 0.75
C ASP A 112 -3.49 21.35 -0.13
N GLN A 113 -2.31 21.74 0.39
CA GLN A 113 -1.36 22.60 -0.32
C GLN A 113 -0.44 21.84 -1.29
N ASN A 114 -0.19 20.55 -1.07
CA ASN A 114 0.85 19.78 -1.77
C ASN A 114 0.32 18.57 -2.55
N ASN A 115 -1.00 18.36 -2.62
CA ASN A 115 -1.57 17.29 -3.42
C ASN A 115 -1.29 17.49 -4.92
N CYS A 116 -1.33 16.38 -5.66
CA CYS A 116 -1.23 16.41 -7.11
C CYS A 116 -2.13 15.32 -7.72
N LEU A 117 -2.51 15.51 -8.99
CA LEU A 117 -3.25 14.50 -9.74
C LEU A 117 -2.39 13.24 -9.88
N PHE A 118 -2.97 12.07 -9.61
CA PHE A 118 -2.27 10.79 -9.73
C PHE A 118 -1.73 10.56 -11.16
N SER A 119 -2.42 11.07 -12.18
CA SER A 119 -1.98 11.01 -13.58
C SER A 119 -0.66 11.74 -13.87
N ARG A 120 -0.22 12.64 -12.98
CA ARG A 120 1.08 13.32 -13.10
C ARG A 120 2.25 12.48 -12.59
N ILE A 121 1.97 11.37 -11.89
CA ILE A 121 3.00 10.48 -11.35
C ILE A 121 3.51 9.60 -12.50
N HIS A 122 4.81 9.69 -12.78
CA HIS A 122 5.44 8.88 -13.81
C HIS A 122 5.60 7.43 -13.31
N PRO A 123 5.33 6.41 -14.14
CA PRO A 123 5.50 5.03 -13.75
C PRO A 123 6.97 4.75 -13.43
N MET A 124 7.21 3.96 -12.37
CA MET A 124 8.56 3.61 -11.93
C MET A 124 9.31 2.78 -12.99
N THR A 125 8.58 1.86 -13.64
CA THR A 125 9.07 1.05 -14.76
C THR A 125 7.89 0.88 -15.72
N VAL A 126 8.15 0.94 -17.03
CA VAL A 126 7.13 0.63 -18.05
C VAL A 126 6.72 -0.84 -17.87
N GLY A 127 5.41 -1.10 -17.76
CA GLY A 127 4.89 -2.47 -17.61
C GLY A 127 5.25 -3.34 -18.81
N VAL A 128 5.37 -4.65 -18.59
CA VAL A 128 5.57 -5.62 -19.67
C VAL A 128 4.23 -5.79 -20.42
N PRO A 129 4.20 -5.73 -21.75
CA PRO A 129 2.97 -6.01 -22.49
C PRO A 129 2.52 -7.44 -22.21
N LEU A 130 1.31 -7.58 -21.68
CA LEU A 130 0.62 -8.86 -21.62
C LEU A 130 0.36 -9.23 -23.09
N HIS A 131 1.02 -10.29 -23.58
CA HIS A 131 0.66 -10.83 -24.89
C HIS A 131 -0.83 -11.17 -24.85
N GLN A 132 -1.59 -10.63 -25.81
CA GLN A 132 -2.98 -11.01 -25.98
C GLN A 132 -3.00 -12.50 -26.33
N ALA A 133 -3.62 -13.29 -25.45
CA ALA A 133 -3.89 -14.71 -25.68
C ALA A 133 -5.01 -14.86 -26.73
#